data_AF-A0A397E696-F1
#
_entry.id   AF-A0A397E696-F1
#
_cell.length_a   1.000
_cell.length_b   1.000
_cell.length_c   1.000
_cell.angle_alpha   90.00
_cell.angle_beta   90.00
_cell.angle_gamma   90.00
#
_symmetry.space_group_name_H-M   'P 1'
#
loop_
_entity.id
_entity.type
_entity.pdbx_description
1 polymer ?
#
loop_
_entity_poly.entity_id
_entity_poly.type
_entity_poly.pdbx_seq_one_letter_code
_entity_poly.pdbx_strand_id
1 'polypeptide(L)'
;MLKRYVAIRGFVHQLNDRTILSLLPTDEQDKKIDILLGILGELESGTKDQQAEDSTILDARNLFDKTILLYPDAAKRLGPNTDILVSPNFESAVTKLLNNAAGQLSAVERESVCGLQMNSPATQNPSDKPLTLPERAKKRKKTSHEEFNYLDCRFL
;
A
#
# COMPACT_ATOMS: atom_id res chain seq x y z
N MET A 1 -13.07 -10.82 20.38
CA MET A 1 -13.02 -12.00 21.27
C MET A 1 -12.01 -11.85 22.40
N LEU A 2 -10.71 -11.61 22.14
CA LEU A 2 -9.68 -11.51 23.20
C LEU A 2 -9.90 -10.36 24.19
N LYS A 3 -10.23 -9.14 23.72
CA LYS A 3 -10.61 -8.00 24.61
C LYS A 3 -11.69 -8.41 25.62
N ARG A 4 -12.70 -9.15 25.15
CA ARG A 4 -13.80 -9.64 26.01
C ARG A 4 -13.31 -10.69 27.00
N TYR A 5 -12.48 -11.63 26.57
CA TYR A 5 -11.89 -12.64 27.45
C TYR A 5 -11.09 -11.97 28.59
N VAL A 6 -10.19 -11.03 28.29
CA VAL A 6 -9.40 -10.31 29.29
C VAL A 6 -10.29 -9.54 30.28
N ALA A 7 -11.38 -8.94 29.80
CA ALA A 7 -12.35 -8.24 30.65
C ALA A 7 -13.11 -9.16 31.61
N ILE A 8 -13.31 -10.44 31.24
CA ILE A 8 -14.13 -11.38 32.04
C ILE A 8 -13.29 -12.40 32.83
N ARG A 9 -12.04 -12.68 32.46
CA ARG A 9 -11.25 -13.79 33.03
C ARG A 9 -11.14 -13.73 34.55
N GLY A 10 -11.00 -12.54 35.13
CA GLY A 10 -10.95 -12.37 36.59
C GLY A 10 -12.22 -12.82 37.29
N PHE A 11 -13.39 -12.50 36.74
CA PHE A 11 -14.68 -12.95 37.25
C PHE A 11 -14.86 -14.46 37.09
N VAL A 12 -14.41 -15.01 35.96
CA VAL A 12 -14.50 -16.45 35.70
C VAL A 12 -13.66 -17.26 36.69
N HIS A 13 -12.46 -16.79 37.03
CA HIS A 13 -11.62 -17.42 38.06
C HIS A 13 -12.30 -17.43 39.44
N GLN A 14 -13.05 -16.39 39.79
CA GLN A 14 -13.74 -16.29 41.08
C GLN A 14 -14.91 -17.27 41.25
N LEU A 15 -15.49 -17.76 40.15
CA LEU A 15 -16.56 -18.75 40.20
C LEU A 15 -16.09 -20.09 40.81
N ASN A 16 -14.78 -20.36 40.79
CA ASN A 16 -14.14 -21.56 41.35
C ASN A 16 -14.76 -22.89 40.87
N ASP A 17 -15.39 -22.87 39.70
CA ASP A 17 -15.98 -24.04 39.07
C ASP A 17 -14.88 -24.84 38.36
N ARG A 18 -14.61 -26.05 38.85
CA ARG A 18 -13.55 -26.92 38.32
C ARG A 18 -13.72 -27.24 36.83
N THR A 19 -14.96 -27.34 36.35
CA THR A 19 -15.22 -27.62 34.93
C THR A 19 -14.79 -26.45 34.06
N ILE A 20 -15.08 -25.22 34.50
CA ILE A 20 -14.72 -23.99 33.81
C ILE A 20 -13.21 -23.71 33.94
N LEU A 21 -12.64 -23.87 35.13
CA LEU A 21 -11.21 -23.63 35.38
C LEU A 21 -10.33 -24.53 34.50
N SER A 22 -10.77 -25.75 34.20
CA SER A 22 -10.05 -26.67 33.31
C SER A 22 -9.99 -26.21 31.85
N LEU A 23 -10.87 -25.27 31.45
CA LEU A 23 -10.95 -24.69 30.11
C LEU A 23 -10.24 -23.34 30.00
N LEU A 24 -9.79 -22.77 31.12
CA LEU A 24 -9.12 -21.47 31.10
C LEU A 24 -7.68 -21.62 30.58
N PRO A 25 -7.19 -20.61 29.84
CA PRO A 25 -5.76 -20.47 29.57
C PRO A 25 -4.93 -20.54 30.86
N THR A 26 -3.75 -21.13 30.77
CA THR A 26 -2.77 -21.06 31.87
C THR A 26 -2.25 -19.64 32.03
N ASP A 27 -1.65 -19.31 33.19
CA ASP A 27 -1.03 -18.00 33.44
C ASP A 27 -0.06 -17.56 32.33
N GLU A 28 0.68 -18.52 31.77
CA GLU A 28 1.63 -18.27 30.67
C GLU A 28 0.89 -17.97 29.35
N GLN A 29 -0.21 -18.65 29.07
CA GLN A 29 -1.06 -18.35 27.92
C GLN A 29 -1.77 -17.00 28.11
N ASP A 30 -2.17 -16.65 29.32
CA ASP A 30 -2.77 -15.35 29.66
C ASP A 30 -1.82 -14.18 29.39
N LYS A 31 -0.54 -14.32 29.76
CA LYS A 31 0.50 -13.33 29.41
C LYS A 31 0.66 -13.19 27.90
N LYS A 32 0.65 -14.30 27.16
CA LYS A 32 0.71 -14.28 25.69
C LYS A 32 -0.50 -13.60 25.07
N ILE A 33 -1.70 -13.79 25.65
CA ILE A 33 -2.92 -13.09 25.24
C ILE A 33 -2.78 -11.58 25.44
N ASP A 34 -2.23 -11.14 26.57
CA ASP A 34 -2.04 -9.71 26.85
C ASP A 34 -1.05 -9.07 25.86
N ILE A 35 0.07 -9.75 25.55
CA ILE A 35 1.03 -9.31 24.52
C ILE A 35 0.34 -9.22 23.15
N LEU A 36 -0.41 -10.27 22.77
CA LEU A 36 -1.13 -10.31 21.50
C LEU A 36 -2.17 -9.18 21.40
N LEU A 37 -2.81 -8.82 22.51
CA LEU A 37 -3.76 -7.72 22.55
C LEU A 37 -3.10 -6.36 22.25
N GLY A 38 -1.88 -6.15 22.74
CA GLY A 38 -1.07 -4.98 22.41
C GLY A 38 -0.76 -4.91 20.92
N ILE A 39 -0.23 -5.99 20.34
CA ILE A 39 0.06 -6.09 18.91
C ILE A 39 -1.20 -5.83 18.05
N LEU A 40 -2.32 -6.45 18.40
CA LEU A 40 -3.58 -6.24 17.69
C LEU A 40 -4.09 -4.79 17.84
N GLY A 41 -3.80 -4.12 18.95
CA GLY A 41 -4.14 -2.71 19.14
C GLY A 41 -3.35 -1.77 18.22
N GLU A 42 -2.04 -2.02 18.06
CA GLU A 42 -1.21 -1.26 17.11
C GLU A 42 -1.65 -1.47 15.66
N LEU A 43 -1.89 -2.74 15.28
CA LEU A 43 -2.41 -3.07 13.94
C LEU A 43 -3.80 -2.46 13.70
N GLU A 44 -4.69 -2.49 14.69
CA GLU A 44 -6.00 -1.83 14.62
C GLU A 44 -5.85 -0.32 14.35
N SER A 45 -4.91 0.36 15.03
CA SER A 45 -4.62 1.76 14.77
C SER A 45 -4.21 2.01 13.33
N GLY A 46 -3.26 1.22 12.80
CA GLY A 46 -2.85 1.33 11.40
C GLY A 46 -4.00 1.13 10.42
N THR A 47 -4.88 0.14 10.66
CA THR A 47 -6.04 -0.07 9.78
C THR A 47 -7.08 1.06 9.85
N LYS A 48 -7.17 1.80 10.97
CA LYS A 48 -8.03 2.97 11.10
C LYS A 48 -7.45 4.16 10.34
N ASP A 49 -6.14 4.37 10.41
CA ASP A 49 -5.46 5.41 9.65
C ASP A 49 -5.66 5.23 8.14
N GLN A 50 -5.72 3.98 7.66
CA GLN A 50 -6.03 3.66 6.25
C GLN A 50 -7.49 3.91 5.85
N GLN A 51 -8.40 4.04 6.82
CA GLN A 51 -9.82 4.32 6.56
C GLN A 51 -10.11 5.82 6.57
N ALA A 52 -9.11 6.67 6.84
CA ALA A 52 -9.25 8.12 6.77
C ALA A 52 -9.49 8.60 5.33
N GLU A 53 -10.30 9.65 5.17
CA GLU A 53 -10.67 10.19 3.85
C GLU A 53 -9.48 10.78 3.08
N ASP A 54 -8.43 11.19 3.79
CA ASP A 54 -7.21 11.79 3.26
C ASP A 54 -6.04 10.79 3.12
N SER A 55 -6.30 9.49 3.32
CA SER A 55 -5.28 8.45 3.19
C SER A 55 -4.88 8.25 1.73
N THR A 56 -3.59 8.42 1.42
CA THR A 56 -3.08 8.21 0.06
C THR A 56 -2.53 6.80 -0.14
N ILE A 57 -2.40 6.37 -1.40
CA ILE A 57 -1.70 5.12 -1.75
C ILE A 57 -0.26 5.10 -1.19
N LEU A 58 0.42 6.25 -1.09
CA LEU A 58 1.75 6.35 -0.48
C LEU A 58 1.71 6.07 1.03
N ASP A 59 0.72 6.61 1.74
CA ASP A 59 0.56 6.35 3.18
C ASP A 59 0.28 4.88 3.46
N ALA A 60 -0.61 4.29 2.67
CA ALA A 60 -0.91 2.86 2.73
C ALA A 60 0.35 2.01 2.48
N ARG A 61 1.13 2.34 1.44
CA ARG A 61 2.39 1.64 1.13
C ARG A 61 3.42 1.78 2.24
N ASN A 62 3.60 2.97 2.81
CA ASN A 62 4.49 3.20 3.94
C ASN A 62 4.09 2.37 5.18
N LEU A 63 2.79 2.27 5.47
CA LEU A 63 2.28 1.46 6.56
C LEU A 63 2.49 -0.04 6.31
N PHE A 64 2.27 -0.50 5.08
CA PHE A 64 2.53 -1.88 4.69
C PHE A 64 4.00 -2.26 4.81
N ASP A 65 4.92 -1.42 4.33
CA ASP A 65 6.36 -1.68 4.43
C ASP A 65 6.84 -1.72 5.89
N LYS A 66 6.33 -0.82 6.74
CA LYS A 66 6.55 -0.88 8.20
C LYS A 66 5.98 -2.15 8.84
N THR A 67 4.78 -2.56 8.42
CA THR A 67 4.15 -3.78 8.92
C THR A 67 4.94 -5.02 8.53
N ILE A 68 5.47 -5.08 7.31
CA ILE A 68 6.33 -6.17 6.84
C ILE A 68 7.64 -6.21 7.62
N LEU A 69 8.22 -5.04 7.94
CA LEU A 69 9.44 -4.96 8.74
C LEU A 69 9.25 -5.56 10.14
N LEU A 70 8.10 -5.33 10.76
CA LEU A 70 7.75 -5.88 12.08
C LEU A 70 7.28 -7.34 12.01
N TYR A 71 6.55 -7.69 10.95
CA TYR A 71 5.92 -8.99 10.75
C TYR A 71 6.23 -9.52 9.33
N PRO A 72 7.40 -10.15 9.12
CA PRO A 72 7.83 -10.57 7.78
C PRO A 72 6.84 -11.49 7.05
N ASP A 73 6.06 -12.28 7.77
CA ASP A 73 5.01 -13.13 7.20
C ASP A 73 3.90 -12.34 6.48
N ALA A 74 3.70 -11.07 6.82
CA ALA A 74 2.74 -10.19 6.17
C ALA A 74 3.12 -9.86 4.71
N ALA A 75 4.40 -10.04 4.32
CA ALA A 75 4.87 -9.78 2.96
C ALA A 75 4.11 -10.57 1.89
N LYS A 76 3.58 -11.75 2.23
CA LYS A 76 2.77 -12.60 1.34
C LYS A 76 1.48 -11.91 0.88
N ARG A 77 1.00 -10.90 1.62
CA ARG A 77 -0.23 -10.15 1.32
C ARG A 77 0.01 -8.67 1.10
N LEU A 78 1.02 -8.08 1.75
CA LEU A 78 1.25 -6.63 1.72
C LEU A 78 2.42 -6.21 0.81
N GLY A 79 3.21 -7.18 0.32
CA GLY A 79 4.36 -6.92 -0.52
C GLY A 79 3.98 -6.27 -1.87
N PRO A 80 4.92 -5.55 -2.51
CA PRO A 80 4.68 -4.79 -3.73
C PRO A 80 4.37 -5.65 -4.96
N ASN A 81 4.69 -6.95 -4.93
CA ASN A 81 4.49 -7.89 -6.03
C ASN A 81 3.65 -9.09 -5.62
N THR A 82 2.66 -8.88 -4.75
CA THR A 82 1.77 -9.95 -4.29
C THR A 82 0.66 -10.23 -5.30
N ASP A 83 0.22 -11.49 -5.38
CA ASP A 83 -0.79 -11.95 -6.36
C ASP A 83 -2.14 -11.25 -6.22
N ILE A 84 -2.40 -10.60 -5.08
CA ILE A 84 -3.64 -9.85 -4.85
C ILE A 84 -3.62 -8.47 -5.53
N LEU A 85 -2.46 -7.94 -5.90
CA LEU A 85 -2.33 -6.64 -6.53
C LEU A 85 -2.63 -6.74 -8.02
N VAL A 86 -3.64 -5.98 -8.46
CA VAL A 86 -4.09 -5.96 -9.86
C VAL A 86 -3.05 -5.30 -10.77
N SER A 87 -2.36 -4.27 -10.30
CA SER A 87 -1.42 -3.51 -11.11
C SER A 87 -0.22 -3.03 -10.28
N PRO A 88 0.76 -3.91 -10.00
CA PRO A 88 1.96 -3.58 -9.21
C PRO A 88 2.74 -2.38 -9.74
N ASN A 89 2.89 -2.28 -11.08
CA ASN A 89 3.62 -1.19 -11.71
C ASN A 89 2.89 0.15 -11.56
N PHE A 90 1.55 0.16 -11.61
CA PHE A 90 0.76 1.38 -11.41
C PHE A 90 0.90 1.88 -9.97
N GLU A 91 0.78 0.99 -8.99
CA GLU A 91 0.93 1.36 -7.59
C GLU A 91 2.35 1.90 -7.29
N SER A 92 3.39 1.21 -7.80
CA SER A 92 4.78 1.67 -7.71
C SER A 92 4.99 3.04 -8.38
N ALA A 93 4.35 3.27 -9.52
CA ALA A 93 4.43 4.55 -10.20
C ALA A 93 3.75 5.67 -9.40
N VAL A 94 2.52 5.46 -8.92
CA VAL A 94 1.77 6.45 -8.14
C VAL A 94 2.47 6.79 -6.82
N THR A 95 3.01 5.80 -6.13
CA THR A 95 3.78 6.03 -4.89
C THR A 95 5.02 6.88 -5.15
N LYS A 96 5.75 6.65 -6.26
CA LYS A 96 6.86 7.52 -6.68
C LYS A 96 6.41 8.94 -7.04
N LEU A 97 5.26 9.09 -7.70
CA LEU A 97 4.71 10.41 -8.03
C LEU A 97 4.37 11.21 -6.75
N LEU A 98 3.68 10.59 -5.80
CA LEU A 98 3.35 11.19 -4.50
C LEU A 98 4.59 11.54 -3.68
N ASN A 99 5.68 10.79 -3.86
CA ASN A 99 6.97 11.06 -3.20
C ASN A 99 7.86 12.05 -3.99
N ASN A 100 7.32 12.79 -4.97
CA ASN A 100 8.05 13.73 -5.83
C ASN A 100 9.24 13.09 -6.59
N ALA A 101 9.18 11.79 -6.84
CA ALA A 101 10.23 10.99 -7.46
C ALA A 101 9.89 10.61 -8.92
N ALA A 102 9.17 11.48 -9.65
CA ALA A 102 8.76 11.23 -11.04
C ALA A 102 9.93 10.90 -11.99
N GLY A 103 11.12 11.45 -11.73
CA GLY A 103 12.34 11.14 -12.50
C GLY A 103 12.84 9.69 -12.33
N GLN A 104 12.37 8.97 -11.31
CA GLN A 104 12.75 7.58 -11.00
C GLN A 104 11.76 6.55 -11.57
N LEU A 105 10.76 7.00 -12.34
CA LEU A 105 9.85 6.09 -13.02
C LEU A 105 10.58 5.34 -14.13
N SER A 106 10.50 4.01 -14.10
CA SER A 106 10.90 3.13 -15.20
C SER A 106 9.96 3.27 -16.40
N ALA A 107 10.34 2.72 -17.54
CA ALA A 107 9.51 2.77 -18.76
C ALA A 107 8.13 2.13 -18.54
N VAL A 108 8.08 0.97 -17.87
CA VAL A 108 6.84 0.23 -17.59
C VAL A 108 5.95 0.98 -16.59
N GLU A 109 6.56 1.60 -15.59
CA GLU A 109 5.83 2.46 -14.64
C GLU A 109 5.23 3.68 -15.35
N ARG A 110 6.00 4.38 -16.20
CA ARG A 110 5.47 5.51 -16.99
C ARG A 110 4.32 5.11 -17.89
N GLU A 111 4.41 3.95 -18.54
CA GLU A 111 3.34 3.43 -19.37
C GLU A 111 2.07 3.16 -18.54
N SER A 112 2.22 2.61 -17.33
CA SER A 112 1.09 2.34 -16.43
C SER A 112 0.36 3.60 -15.95
N VAL A 113 1.04 4.75 -15.84
CA VAL A 113 0.45 6.04 -15.44
C VAL A 113 0.28 7.03 -16.61
N CYS A 114 0.36 6.55 -17.85
CA CYS A 114 0.24 7.41 -19.04
C CYS A 114 -1.06 8.22 -19.06
N GLY A 115 -2.16 7.62 -18.57
CA GLY A 115 -3.47 8.29 -18.43
C GLY A 115 -3.50 9.44 -17.41
N LEU A 116 -2.49 9.55 -16.54
CA LEU A 116 -2.38 10.61 -15.54
C LEU A 116 -1.50 11.78 -16.01
N GLN A 117 -0.98 11.76 -17.24
CA GLN A 117 -0.15 12.85 -17.77
C GLN A 117 -1.04 14.01 -18.25
N MET A 118 -0.84 15.22 -17.72
CA MET A 118 -1.57 16.42 -18.14
C MET A 118 -1.28 16.84 -19.58
N ASN A 119 -0.11 16.47 -20.11
CA ASN A 119 0.32 16.77 -21.47
C ASN A 119 0.18 15.58 -22.42
N SER A 120 -0.62 14.55 -22.04
CA SER A 120 -0.81 13.39 -22.91
C SER A 120 -1.24 13.86 -24.30
N PRO A 121 -0.50 13.54 -25.38
CA PRO A 121 -1.02 13.77 -26.71
C PRO A 121 -2.24 12.86 -26.82
N ALA A 122 -3.43 13.42 -26.59
CA ALA A 122 -4.72 12.79 -26.86
C ALA A 122 -4.55 11.99 -28.14
N THR A 123 -4.74 10.66 -28.06
CA THR A 123 -4.49 9.67 -29.10
C THR A 123 -4.69 10.30 -30.48
N GLN A 124 -3.61 10.84 -31.06
CA GLN A 124 -3.67 11.36 -32.40
C GLN A 124 -3.72 10.11 -33.25
N ASN A 125 -4.91 9.77 -33.74
CA ASN A 125 -5.09 8.84 -34.84
C ASN A 125 -3.98 9.13 -35.85
N PRO A 126 -3.14 8.13 -36.22
CA PRO A 126 -1.99 8.40 -37.06
C PRO A 126 -2.51 8.83 -38.44
N SER A 127 -2.46 10.13 -38.72
CA SER A 127 -2.56 10.62 -40.09
C SER A 127 -1.25 10.20 -40.77
N ASP A 128 -1.33 9.15 -41.58
CA ASP A 128 -0.26 8.66 -42.45
C ASP A 128 0.22 9.74 -43.42
N LYS A 129 1.17 10.57 -42.96
CA LYS A 129 2.08 11.31 -43.83
C LYS A 129 3.51 10.92 -43.49
N PRO A 130 4.30 10.40 -44.45
CA PRO A 130 5.69 10.06 -44.21
C PRO A 130 6.48 11.31 -43.80
N LEU A 131 6.98 11.33 -42.56
CA LEU A 131 7.84 12.41 -42.08
C LEU A 131 9.18 12.42 -42.83
N THR A 132 9.62 13.63 -43.17
CA THR A 132 10.85 13.92 -43.89
C THR A 132 12.06 13.75 -42.96
N LEU A 133 13.23 13.39 -43.52
CA LEU A 133 14.48 13.10 -42.78
C LEU A 133 14.87 14.19 -41.73
N PRO A 134 14.72 15.50 -42.01
CA PRO A 134 14.99 16.56 -41.02
C PRO A 134 14.03 16.56 -39.82
N GLU A 135 12.78 16.15 -40.03
CA GLU A 135 11.75 16.11 -38.99
C GLU A 135 12.00 14.96 -38.02
N ARG A 136 12.47 13.81 -38.53
CA ARG A 136 12.97 12.69 -37.72
C ARG A 136 14.19 13.08 -36.87
N ALA A 137 15.11 13.87 -37.43
CA ALA A 137 16.29 14.35 -36.71
C ALA A 137 15.95 15.35 -35.60
N LYS A 138 14.97 16.24 -35.82
CA LYS A 138 14.49 17.19 -34.81
C LYS A 138 13.70 16.52 -33.69
N LYS A 139 12.93 15.46 -33.98
CA LYS A 139 12.23 14.66 -32.94
C LYS A 139 13.20 14.01 -31.96
N ARG A 140 14.34 13.48 -32.43
CA ARG A 140 15.41 12.91 -31.58
C ARG A 140 16.08 13.91 -30.64
N LYS A 141 15.99 15.22 -30.90
CA LYS A 141 16.52 16.26 -30.00
C LYS A 141 15.52 16.72 -28.94
N LYS A 142 14.24 16.35 -29.04
CA LYS A 142 13.19 16.73 -28.08
C LYS A 142 12.90 15.63 -27.04
N THR A 143 13.60 14.50 -27.11
CA THR A 143 13.43 13.33 -26.21
C THR A 143 14.30 13.40 -24.95
N SER A 144 14.95 14.52 -24.67
CA SER A 144 15.73 14.73 -23.45
C SER A 144 15.00 15.75 -22.58
N HIS A 145 14.42 15.27 -21.47
CA HIS A 145 13.55 16.00 -20.54
C HIS A 145 12.12 16.28 -21.05
N GLU A 146 11.29 15.24 -21.11
CA GLU A 146 9.86 15.46 -20.88
C GLU A 146 9.66 15.65 -19.37
N GLU A 147 9.53 16.90 -18.93
CA GLU A 147 8.87 17.22 -17.67
C GLU A 147 7.42 16.77 -17.80
N PHE A 148 7.17 15.50 -17.47
CA PHE A 148 5.82 14.98 -17.37
C PHE A 148 5.15 15.66 -16.17
N ASN A 149 4.30 16.66 -16.44
CA ASN A 149 3.35 17.15 -15.46
C ASN A 149 2.26 16.08 -15.31
N TYR A 150 2.26 15.38 -14.17
CA TYR A 150 1.22 14.42 -13.81
C TYR A 150 0.10 15.11 -13.04
N LEU A 151 -1.12 14.54 -13.09
CA LEU A 151 -2.21 14.92 -12.21
C LEU A 151 -1.81 14.73 -10.74
N ASP A 152 -2.45 15.51 -9.88
CA ASP A 152 -2.33 15.32 -8.43
C ASP A 152 -2.90 13.95 -8.05
N CYS A 153 -2.01 13.06 -7.64
CA CYS A 153 -2.35 11.67 -7.32
C CYS A 153 -2.93 11.50 -5.91
N ARG A 154 -3.10 12.56 -5.12
CA ARG A 154 -3.66 12.49 -3.76
C ARG A 154 -5.14 12.11 -3.74
N PHE A 155 -5.82 12.18 -4.88
CA PHE A 155 -7.24 11.84 -5.04
C PHE A 155 -7.49 10.42 -5.55
N LEU A 156 -6.43 9.62 -5.75
CA LEU A 156 -6.49 8.20 -6.15
C LEU A 156 -6.48 7.31 -4.91
#